data_AF-A0A416VU04-F1
#
_entry.id   AF-A0A416VU04-F1
#
_cell.length_a   1.000
_cell.length_b   1.000
_cell.length_c   1.000
_cell.angle_alpha   90.00
_cell.angle_beta   90.00
_cell.angle_gamma   90.00
#
_symmetry.space_group_name_H-M   'P 1'
#
loop_
_entity.id
_entity.type
_entity.pdbx_description
1 polymer ?
#
loop_
_entity_poly.entity_id
_entity_poly.type
_entity_poly.pdbx_seq_one_letter_code
_entity_poly.pdbx_strand_id
1 'polypeptide(L)'
;MRLKRIKKEILQISTLFILSIILIGYIVDISTPMYHLEIIKTEENGYGYRILHKNKVIIYQPYIPAINEKKTFSSEKAALSVGQLVLRKLREGENISITTEELHKIGI
;
A
#
# COMPACT_ATOMS: atom_id res chain seq x y z
N MET A 1 -7.37 -35.87 43.70
CA MET A 1 -7.34 -34.38 43.68
C MET A 1 -6.33 -33.80 42.69
N ARG A 2 -5.08 -34.28 42.63
CA ARG A 2 -4.01 -33.75 41.74
C ARG A 2 -4.31 -33.82 40.23
N LEU A 3 -4.91 -34.91 39.75
CA LEU A 3 -5.22 -35.09 38.31
C LEU A 3 -6.21 -34.05 37.77
N LYS A 4 -7.22 -33.66 38.58
CA LYS A 4 -8.20 -32.62 38.19
C LYS A 4 -7.53 -31.24 38.09
N ARG A 5 -6.53 -30.96 38.94
CA ARG A 5 -5.74 -29.71 38.91
C ARG A 5 -4.86 -29.64 37.66
N ILE A 6 -4.12 -30.71 37.36
CA ILE A 6 -3.25 -30.78 36.17
C ILE A 6 -4.05 -30.61 34.88
N LYS A 7 -5.22 -31.26 34.75
CA LYS A 7 -6.09 -31.09 33.58
C LYS A 7 -6.58 -29.64 33.41
N LYS A 8 -6.86 -28.95 34.52
CA LYS A 8 -7.29 -27.53 34.50
C LYS A 8 -6.14 -26.62 34.07
N GLU A 9 -4.92 -26.86 34.54
CA GLU A 9 -3.73 -26.09 34.15
C GLU A 9 -3.40 -26.29 32.66
N ILE A 10 -3.46 -27.53 32.15
CA ILE A 10 -3.29 -27.82 30.72
C ILE A 10 -4.35 -27.08 29.88
N LEU A 11 -5.61 -27.10 30.32
CA LEU A 11 -6.69 -26.39 29.64
C LEU A 11 -6.48 -24.86 29.63
N GLN A 12 -5.95 -24.30 30.72
CA GLN A 12 -5.64 -22.87 30.78
C GLN A 12 -4.49 -22.49 29.85
N ILE A 13 -3.41 -23.29 29.84
CA ILE A 13 -2.25 -23.06 28.98
C ILE A 13 -2.64 -23.18 27.50
N SER A 14 -3.42 -24.19 27.12
CA SER A 14 -3.88 -24.34 25.74
C SER A 14 -4.76 -23.16 25.30
N THR A 15 -5.62 -22.66 26.19
CA THR A 15 -6.45 -21.48 25.93
C THR A 15 -5.59 -20.23 25.71
N LEU A 16 -4.59 -19.99 26.57
CA LEU A 16 -3.67 -18.85 26.42
C LEU A 16 -2.84 -18.94 25.14
N PHE A 17 -2.40 -20.14 24.77
CA PHE A 17 -1.66 -20.36 23.53
C PHE A 17 -2.53 -20.02 22.30
N ILE A 18 -3.79 -20.48 22.27
CA ILE A 18 -4.71 -20.13 21.17
C ILE A 18 -4.94 -18.61 21.09
N LEU A 19 -5.15 -17.95 22.23
CA LEU A 19 -5.31 -16.49 22.27
C LEU A 19 -4.07 -15.75 21.76
N SER A 20 -2.86 -16.23 22.08
CA SER A 20 -1.62 -15.64 21.57
C SER A 20 -1.50 -15.76 20.05
N ILE A 21 -1.90 -16.88 19.44
CA ILE A 21 -1.88 -17.06 17.98
C ILE A 21 -2.84 -16.08 17.30
N ILE A 22 -4.05 -15.92 17.85
CA ILE A 22 -5.04 -14.96 17.33
C ILE A 22 -4.50 -13.53 17.41
N LEU A 23 -3.88 -13.17 18.54
CA LEU A 23 -3.28 -11.84 18.72
C LEU A 23 -2.15 -11.59 17.72
N ILE A 24 -1.27 -12.58 17.51
CA ILE A 24 -0.20 -12.49 16.52
C ILE A 24 -0.77 -12.29 15.11
N GLY A 25 -1.79 -13.07 14.73
CA GLY A 25 -2.46 -12.91 13.43
C GLY A 25 -3.03 -11.50 13.23
N TYR A 26 -3.64 -10.92 14.26
CA TYR A 26 -4.17 -9.56 14.23
C TYR A 26 -3.07 -8.50 14.08
N ILE A 27 -1.95 -8.66 14.79
CA ILE A 27 -0.80 -7.75 14.69
C ILE A 27 -0.21 -7.78 13.27
N VAL A 28 -0.09 -8.96 12.66
CA VAL A 28 0.44 -9.13 11.29
C VAL A 28 -0.45 -8.43 10.26
N ASP A 29 -1.78 -8.61 10.33
CA ASP A 29 -2.73 -7.96 9.42
C ASP A 29 -2.65 -6.43 9.50
N ILE A 30 -2.59 -5.88 10.72
CA ILE A 30 -2.43 -4.43 10.94
C ILE A 30 -1.11 -3.91 10.36
N SER A 31 -0.04 -4.70 10.46
CA SER A 31 1.31 -4.26 10.09
C SER A 31 1.56 -4.25 8.58
N THR A 32 0.64 -4.75 7.77
CA THR A 32 0.82 -4.84 6.31
C THR A 32 -0.12 -3.89 5.58
N PRO A 33 0.28 -2.62 5.35
CA PRO A 33 -0.53 -1.71 4.53
C PRO A 33 -0.49 -2.20 3.08
N MET A 34 -1.55 -2.90 2.68
CA MET A 34 -1.68 -3.48 1.34
C MET A 34 -2.02 -2.38 0.33
N TYR A 35 -0.98 -1.73 -0.19
CA TYR A 35 -1.10 -0.77 -1.30
C TYR A 35 -0.90 -1.47 -2.64
N HIS A 36 -1.77 -1.16 -3.59
CA HIS A 36 -1.71 -1.64 -4.98
C HIS A 36 -1.64 -0.46 -5.95
N LEU A 37 -0.75 -0.54 -6.94
CA LEU A 37 -0.60 0.47 -7.99
C LEU A 37 -1.17 -0.11 -9.29
N GLU A 38 -2.04 0.65 -9.93
CA GLU A 38 -2.64 0.29 -11.21
C GLU A 38 -2.43 1.41 -12.23
N ILE A 39 -2.16 1.02 -13.47
CA ILE A 39 -2.10 1.94 -14.60
C ILE A 39 -3.48 2.04 -15.23
N ILE A 40 -3.88 3.27 -15.55
CA ILE A 40 -5.15 3.58 -16.18
C ILE A 40 -4.90 4.20 -17.55
N LYS A 41 -5.80 3.90 -18.50
CA LYS A 41 -5.94 4.70 -19.71
C LYS A 41 -6.82 5.91 -19.42
N THR A 42 -6.47 7.03 -20.04
CA THR A 42 -7.18 8.30 -19.93
C THR A 42 -8.05 8.52 -21.17
N GLU A 43 -9.03 9.41 -21.08
CA GLU A 43 -9.91 9.78 -22.20
C GLU A 43 -9.15 10.45 -23.35
N GLU A 44 -8.02 11.09 -23.05
CA GLU A 44 -7.12 11.77 -24.00
C GLU A 44 -6.16 10.80 -24.72
N ASN A 45 -6.44 9.49 -24.67
CA ASN A 45 -5.60 8.42 -25.23
C ASN A 45 -4.17 8.37 -24.66
N GLY A 46 -3.96 8.94 -23.47
CA GLY A 46 -2.73 8.81 -22.68
C GLY A 46 -2.90 7.87 -21.48
N TYR A 47 -1.90 7.88 -20.60
CA TYR A 47 -1.85 7.05 -19.40
C TYR A 47 -1.87 7.89 -18.13
N GLY A 48 -2.32 7.28 -17.03
CA GLY A 48 -2.22 7.79 -15.67
C GLY A 48 -2.04 6.63 -14.70
N TYR A 49 -2.07 6.89 -13.39
CA TYR A 49 -2.03 5.84 -12.39
C TYR A 49 -3.01 6.07 -11.25
N ARG A 50 -3.32 5.00 -10.53
CA ARG A 50 -4.05 5.05 -9.27
C ARG A 50 -3.40 4.14 -8.24
N ILE A 51 -3.44 4.55 -6.98
CA ILE A 51 -3.01 3.73 -5.85
C ILE A 51 -4.23 3.40 -5.01
N LEU A 52 -4.38 2.12 -4.70
CA LEU A 52 -5.46 1.56 -3.90
C LEU A 52 -4.92 1.08 -2.55
N HIS A 53 -5.75 1.21 -1.52
CA HIS A 53 -5.54 0.59 -0.22
C HIS A 53 -6.81 -0.15 0.19
N LYS A 54 -6.71 -1.45 0.48
CA LYS A 54 -7.88 -2.32 0.79
C LYS A 54 -9.02 -2.14 -0.24
N ASN A 55 -8.67 -2.19 -1.53
CA ASN A 55 -9.55 -2.03 -2.69
C ASN A 55 -10.21 -0.64 -2.85
N LYS A 56 -9.84 0.36 -2.05
CA LYS A 56 -10.29 1.74 -2.21
C LYS A 56 -9.21 2.57 -2.89
N VAL A 57 -9.57 3.32 -3.93
CA VAL A 57 -8.67 4.27 -4.56
C VAL A 57 -8.38 5.41 -3.57
N ILE A 58 -7.12 5.59 -3.21
CA ILE A 58 -6.66 6.64 -2.29
C ILE A 58 -5.87 7.73 -3.01
N ILE A 59 -5.29 7.42 -4.16
CA ILE A 59 -4.62 8.37 -5.05
C ILE A 59 -5.12 8.09 -6.46
N TYR A 60 -5.61 9.11 -7.13
CA TYR A 60 -6.04 9.05 -8.52
C TYR A 60 -5.33 10.16 -9.28
N GLN A 61 -4.45 9.78 -10.19
CA GLN A 61 -3.54 10.72 -10.83
C GLN A 61 -3.52 10.49 -12.35
N PRO A 62 -4.55 11.03 -13.06
CA PRO A 62 -4.66 10.89 -14.52
C PRO A 62 -3.65 11.75 -15.28
N TYR A 63 -3.08 12.77 -14.63
CA TYR A 63 -2.13 13.72 -15.22
C TYR A 63 -0.77 13.67 -14.50
N ILE A 64 0.28 14.07 -15.20
CA ILE A 64 1.63 14.17 -14.66
C ILE A 64 1.60 15.13 -13.44
N PRO A 65 2.06 14.70 -12.26
CA PRO A 65 2.12 15.58 -11.09
C PRO A 65 3.19 16.67 -11.29
N ALA A 66 3.20 17.71 -10.44
CA ALA A 66 4.23 18.76 -10.45
C ALA A 66 4.29 19.69 -11.68
N ILE A 67 3.52 19.42 -12.73
CA ILE A 67 3.34 20.34 -13.87
C ILE A 67 1.96 20.98 -13.83
N ASN A 68 1.87 22.23 -14.28
CA ASN A 68 0.62 23.00 -14.22
C ASN A 68 -0.36 22.66 -15.37
N GLU A 69 0.08 21.88 -16.34
CA GLU A 69 -0.73 21.46 -17.48
C GLU A 69 -1.46 20.14 -17.18
N LYS A 70 -2.70 20.02 -17.65
CA LYS A 70 -3.43 18.74 -17.68
C LYS A 70 -2.87 17.85 -18.79
N LYS A 71 -1.65 17.37 -18.61
CA LYS A 71 -0.95 16.52 -19.56
C LYS A 71 -0.89 15.10 -19.01
N THR A 72 -1.37 14.17 -19.81
CA THR A 72 -1.33 12.73 -19.51
C THR A 72 0.05 12.16 -19.82
N PHE A 73 0.35 10.98 -19.28
CA PHE A 73 1.60 10.29 -19.62
C PHE A 73 1.51 9.73 -21.05
N SER A 74 2.57 9.92 -21.84
CA SER A 74 2.65 9.37 -23.20
C SER A 74 2.85 7.85 -23.25
N SER A 75 3.24 7.22 -22.14
CA SER A 75 3.43 5.78 -22.05
C SER A 75 3.04 5.21 -20.69
N GLU A 76 2.63 3.94 -20.69
CA GLU A 76 2.38 3.15 -19.48
C GLU A 76 3.61 3.08 -18.56
N LYS A 77 4.81 2.91 -19.14
CA LYS A 77 6.07 2.84 -18.40
C LYS A 77 6.35 4.13 -17.62
N ALA A 78 6.03 5.28 -18.23
CA ALA A 78 6.17 6.59 -17.59
C ALA A 78 5.23 6.74 -16.39
N ALA A 79 3.94 6.44 -16.59
CA ALA A 79 2.94 6.43 -15.52
C ALA A 79 3.32 5.47 -14.39
N LEU A 80 3.84 4.28 -14.74
CA LEU A 80 4.30 3.28 -13.78
C LEU A 80 5.49 3.77 -12.96
N SER A 81 6.47 4.40 -13.59
CA SER A 81 7.68 4.89 -12.90
C SER A 81 7.33 5.97 -11.87
N VAL A 82 6.48 6.93 -12.24
CA VAL A 82 5.99 7.96 -11.31
C VAL A 82 5.10 7.35 -10.23
N GLY A 83 4.19 6.46 -10.60
CA GLY A 83 3.30 5.77 -9.67
C GLY A 83 4.07 4.96 -8.63
N GLN A 84 5.17 4.30 -9.02
CA GLN A 84 6.07 3.59 -8.11
C GLN A 84 6.79 4.52 -7.15
N LEU A 85 7.21 5.70 -7.61
CA LEU A 85 7.83 6.72 -6.76
C LEU A 85 6.84 7.21 -5.69
N VAL A 86 5.60 7.53 -6.07
CA VAL A 86 4.55 7.92 -5.12
C VAL A 86 4.22 6.78 -4.17
N LEU A 87 4.12 5.54 -4.66
CA LEU A 87 3.87 4.37 -3.84
C LEU A 87 4.98 4.13 -2.80
N ARG A 88 6.26 4.32 -3.18
CA ARG A 88 7.39 4.24 -2.26
C ARG A 88 7.27 5.29 -1.16
N LYS A 89 7.11 6.57 -1.53
CA LYS A 89 6.95 7.68 -0.59
C LYS A 89 5.80 7.44 0.38
N LEU A 90 4.66 6.96 -0.13
CA LEU A 90 3.49 6.61 0.67
C LEU A 90 3.79 5.50 1.69
N ARG A 91 4.53 4.45 1.29
CA ARG A 91 4.91 3.34 2.18
C ARG A 91 5.91 3.76 3.25
N GLU A 92 6.79 4.71 2.93
CA GLU A 92 7.83 5.23 3.82
C GLU A 92 7.31 6.35 4.73
N GLY A 93 6.06 6.79 4.56
CA GLY A 93 5.49 7.91 5.31
C GLY A 93 6.10 9.27 4.95
N GLU A 94 6.74 9.36 3.78
CA GLU A 94 7.33 10.59 3.26
C GLU A 94 6.26 11.52 2.67
N ASN A 95 6.65 12.76 2.37
CA ASN A 95 5.81 13.66 1.60
C ASN A 95 5.59 13.10 0.18
N ILE A 96 4.34 12.75 -0.13
CA ILE A 96 3.91 12.14 -1.40
C ILE A 96 3.95 13.09 -2.60
N SER A 97 4.13 14.40 -2.40
CA SER A 97 4.29 15.35 -3.50
C SER A 97 5.51 14.99 -4.35
N ILE A 98 5.32 14.99 -5.66
CA ILE A 98 6.41 14.83 -6.64
C ILE A 98 6.92 16.22 -7.03
N THR A 99 8.23 16.34 -7.17
CA THR A 99 8.92 17.55 -7.63
C THR A 99 9.32 17.45 -9.10
N THR A 100 9.57 18.59 -9.74
CA THR A 100 10.09 18.65 -11.11
C THR A 100 11.44 17.95 -11.26
N GLU A 101 12.30 18.05 -10.23
CA GLU A 101 13.61 17.42 -10.21
C GLU A 101 13.50 15.89 -10.16
N GLU A 102 12.51 15.37 -9.45
CA GLU A 102 12.24 13.93 -9.38
C GLU A 102 11.73 13.38 -10.71
N LEU A 103 10.86 14.11 -11.41
CA LEU A 103 10.40 13.75 -12.75
C LEU A 103 11.57 13.69 -13.74
N HIS A 104 12.42 14.71 -13.73
CA HIS A 104 13.61 14.75 -14.60
C HIS A 104 14.55 13.56 -14.36
N LYS A 105 14.75 13.15 -13.09
CA LYS A 105 15.59 11.99 -12.73
C LYS A 105 15.08 10.66 -13.30
N ILE A 106 13.77 10.52 -13.47
CA ILE A 106 13.14 9.31 -14.03
C ILE A 106 12.82 9.43 -15.52
N GLY A 107 13.27 10.52 -16.16
CA GLY A 107 13.16 10.76 -17.61
C GLY A 107 11.78 11.22 -18.07
N ILE A 108 11.05 11.96 -17.20
CA ILE A 108 9.75 12.58 -17.50
C ILE A 108 9.91 14.08 -17.68
#